data_AF-A0A9P1J1T3-F1
#
_entry.id   AF-A0A9P1J1T3-F1
#
_cell.length_a   1.000
_cell.length_b   1.000
_cell.length_c   1.000
_cell.angle_alpha   90.00
_cell.angle_beta   90.00
_cell.angle_gamma   90.00
#
_symmetry.space_group_name_H-M   'P 1'
#
loop_
_entity.id
_entity.type
_entity.pdbx_description
1 polymer ?
#
loop_
_entity_poly.entity_id
_entity_poly.type
_entity_poly.pdbx_seq_one_letter_code
_entity_poly.pdbx_strand_id
1 'polypeptide(L)'
;MIPFEHLFQFSQVAKFTKVITTTEFTKNLMPTLWPPQNRTSFCWSPRQSIFEKSAKPGCHPKEGSPFGPYWNHLNVEFVSDQFFGDIPGGYDLNVLGARRAWIEKYPSSEYPVLAFSSAPAVFPIKIKNLANSKIFEMDIKNY
;
A
#
# COMPACT_ATOMS: atom_id res chain seq x y z
N MET A 1 6.17 14.08 5.66
CA MET A 1 6.39 12.95 4.72
C MET A 1 7.29 13.46 3.61
N ILE A 2 8.29 12.68 3.20
CA ILE A 2 9.24 13.06 2.14
C ILE A 2 8.79 12.37 0.85
N PRO A 3 8.52 13.12 -0.24
CA PRO A 3 8.22 12.52 -1.54
C PRO A 3 9.36 11.60 -2.01
N PHE A 4 9.01 10.53 -2.72
CA PHE A 4 9.99 9.54 -3.20
C PHE A 4 11.03 10.17 -4.11
N GLU A 5 10.56 11.03 -5.01
CA GLU A 5 11.32 11.77 -6.01
C GLU A 5 12.31 12.80 -5.41
N HIS A 6 12.20 13.12 -4.12
CA HIS A 6 13.21 13.95 -3.45
C HIS A 6 14.47 13.16 -3.09
N LEU A 7 14.35 11.83 -2.96
CA LEU A 7 15.42 10.94 -2.53
C LEU A 7 15.94 10.05 -3.67
N PHE A 8 15.06 9.64 -4.57
CA PHE A 8 15.37 8.64 -5.60
C PHE A 8 14.93 9.09 -6.99
N GLN A 9 15.67 8.64 -8.00
CA GLN A 9 15.32 8.87 -9.39
C GLN A 9 14.10 8.04 -9.78
N PHE A 10 12.95 8.72 -9.94
CA PHE A 10 11.70 8.10 -10.36
C PHE A 10 11.81 7.33 -11.68
N SER A 11 12.59 7.83 -12.64
CA SER A 11 12.81 7.22 -13.95
C SER A 11 13.48 5.85 -13.89
N GLN A 12 14.31 5.57 -12.88
CA GLN A 12 14.96 4.27 -12.72
C GLN A 12 13.96 3.20 -12.27
N VAL A 13 13.10 3.54 -11.30
CA VAL A 13 12.02 2.65 -10.86
C VAL A 13 11.03 2.35 -11.98
N ALA A 14 10.70 3.38 -12.78
CA ALA A 14 9.79 3.25 -13.91
C ALA A 14 10.28 2.29 -15.01
N LYS A 15 11.58 1.98 -15.09
CA LYS A 15 12.11 0.96 -16.01
C LYS A 15 11.76 -0.47 -15.57
N PHE A 16 11.54 -0.68 -14.28
CA PHE A 16 11.29 -2.01 -13.72
C PHE A 16 9.80 -2.35 -13.64
N THR A 17 8.97 -1.40 -13.23
CA THR A 17 7.53 -1.58 -13.13
C THR A 17 6.78 -0.28 -13.35
N LYS A 18 5.49 -0.37 -13.68
CA LYS A 18 4.62 0.80 -13.81
C LYS A 18 4.47 1.45 -12.43
N VAL A 19 4.89 2.70 -12.34
CA VAL A 19 4.79 3.53 -11.14
C VAL A 19 4.27 4.92 -11.53
N ILE A 20 3.65 5.58 -10.56
CA ILE A 20 3.21 6.98 -10.62
C ILE A 20 3.62 7.65 -9.30
N THR A 21 3.78 8.97 -9.29
CA THR A 21 4.08 9.68 -8.05
C THR A 21 2.83 9.75 -7.18
N THR A 22 3.04 9.91 -5.86
CA THR A 22 1.94 10.16 -4.93
C THR A 22 1.17 11.43 -5.31
N THR A 23 1.88 12.46 -5.78
CA THR A 23 1.27 13.70 -6.27
C THR A 23 0.36 13.46 -7.48
N GLU A 24 0.82 12.67 -8.46
CA GLU A 24 0.03 12.32 -9.65
C GLU A 24 -1.21 11.52 -9.26
N PHE A 25 -1.03 10.49 -8.43
CA PHE A 25 -2.15 9.68 -7.94
C PHE A 25 -3.20 10.52 -7.20
N THR A 26 -2.77 11.31 -6.21
CA THR A 26 -3.70 12.05 -5.35
C THR A 26 -4.43 13.17 -6.08
N LYS A 27 -3.78 13.87 -7.02
CA LYS A 27 -4.39 14.99 -7.75
C LYS A 27 -5.26 14.54 -8.91
N ASN A 28 -4.81 13.55 -9.69
CA ASN A 28 -5.41 13.27 -11.01
C ASN A 28 -6.22 11.97 -11.06
N LEU A 29 -5.89 10.98 -10.22
CA LEU A 29 -6.52 9.65 -10.29
C LEU A 29 -7.44 9.35 -9.10
N MET A 30 -7.02 9.71 -7.89
CA MET A 30 -7.73 9.42 -6.66
C MET A 30 -9.16 9.99 -6.63
N PRO A 31 -9.45 11.23 -7.10
CA PRO A 31 -10.80 11.77 -7.05
C PRO A 31 -11.84 10.98 -7.86
N THR A 32 -11.42 10.33 -8.95
CA THR A 32 -12.31 9.62 -9.88
C THR A 32 -12.27 8.11 -9.67
N LEU A 33 -11.08 7.52 -9.53
CA LEU A 33 -10.92 6.07 -9.37
C LEU A 33 -11.16 5.59 -7.93
N TRP A 34 -10.91 6.44 -6.93
CA TRP A 34 -10.94 6.05 -5.52
C TRP A 34 -11.54 7.14 -4.63
N PRO A 35 -12.81 7.49 -4.87
CA PRO A 35 -13.49 8.59 -4.18
C PRO A 35 -13.68 8.26 -2.69
N PRO A 36 -13.88 9.26 -1.81
CA PRO A 36 -13.93 9.07 -0.35
C PRO A 36 -14.81 7.93 0.15
N GLN A 37 -15.97 7.74 -0.47
CA GLN A 37 -16.95 6.70 -0.11
C GLN A 37 -16.53 5.26 -0.45
N ASN A 38 -15.45 5.07 -1.22
CA ASN A 38 -14.97 3.74 -1.65
C ASN A 38 -13.58 3.42 -1.08
N ARG A 39 -13.08 4.24 -0.15
CA ARG A 39 -11.73 4.09 0.40
C ARG A 39 -11.66 2.92 1.36
N THR A 40 -11.21 1.80 0.81
CA THR A 40 -11.08 0.53 1.51
C THR A 40 -9.63 0.30 1.96
N SER A 41 -9.43 -0.03 3.22
CA SER A 41 -8.11 -0.36 3.78
C SER A 41 -7.87 -1.87 3.72
N PHE A 42 -6.64 -2.29 3.44
CA PHE A 42 -6.26 -3.70 3.32
C PHE A 42 -5.28 -4.09 4.42
N CYS A 43 -5.58 -5.18 5.12
CA CYS A 43 -4.71 -5.78 6.13
C CYS A 43 -4.86 -7.31 6.16
N TRP A 44 -4.02 -7.99 6.96
CA TRP A 44 -4.00 -9.45 7.00
C TRP A 44 -5.31 -10.04 7.56
N SER A 45 -5.74 -9.55 8.73
CA SER A 45 -6.91 -10.01 9.47
C SER A 45 -7.40 -8.88 10.38
N PRO A 46 -8.67 -8.89 10.83
CA PRO A 46 -9.15 -7.91 11.79
C PRO A 46 -8.35 -8.00 13.09
N ARG A 47 -8.06 -6.85 13.69
CA ARG A 47 -7.42 -6.73 15.00
C ARG A 47 -8.25 -5.80 15.89
N GLN A 48 -8.12 -5.96 17.21
CA GLN A 48 -8.73 -5.01 18.15
C GLN A 48 -7.93 -3.70 18.14
N SER A 49 -8.62 -2.57 18.25
CA SER A 49 -7.95 -1.27 18.47
C SER A 49 -7.23 -1.27 19.82
N ILE A 50 -6.03 -0.71 19.81
CA ILE A 50 -5.16 -0.54 20.98
C ILE A 50 -5.58 0.70 21.78
N PHE A 51 -6.03 1.77 21.11
CA PHE A 51 -6.40 3.02 21.78
C PHE A 51 -7.89 3.11 22.13
N GLU A 52 -8.77 2.43 21.38
CA GLU A 52 -10.22 2.44 21.59
C GLU A 52 -10.77 1.02 21.76
N LYS A 53 -10.88 0.58 23.01
CA LYS A 53 -11.35 -0.79 23.33
C LYS A 53 -12.80 -1.06 22.90
N SER A 54 -13.62 -0.03 22.71
CA SER A 54 -15.01 -0.12 22.21
C SER A 54 -15.11 -0.23 20.70
N ALA A 55 -14.03 0.08 19.95
CA ALA A 55 -14.06 0.03 18.50
C ALA A 55 -14.23 -1.42 18.02
N LYS A 56 -14.99 -1.58 16.93
CA LYS A 56 -15.15 -2.88 16.25
C LYS A 56 -13.78 -3.35 15.72
N PRO A 57 -13.48 -4.66 15.76
CA PRO A 57 -12.28 -5.20 15.16
C PRO A 57 -12.18 -4.85 13.67
N GLY A 58 -11.00 -4.42 13.24
CA GLY A 58 -10.74 -3.99 11.86
C GLY A 58 -9.25 -3.85 11.58
N CYS A 59 -8.88 -3.18 10.49
CA CYS A 59 -7.48 -2.91 10.17
C CYS A 59 -6.90 -1.77 11.02
N HIS A 60 -7.74 -0.80 11.39
CA HIS A 60 -7.36 0.44 12.07
C HIS A 60 -6.15 1.12 11.39
N PRO A 61 -6.24 1.48 10.09
CA PRO A 61 -5.12 1.89 9.24
C PRO A 61 -4.46 3.21 9.63
N LYS A 62 -5.12 3.99 10.49
CA LYS A 62 -4.70 5.33 10.95
C LYS A 62 -4.37 5.38 12.44
N GLU A 63 -4.35 4.22 13.09
CA GLU A 63 -4.16 4.15 14.52
C GLU A 63 -2.68 4.33 14.89
N GLY A 64 -2.39 5.35 15.72
CA GLY A 64 -1.04 5.67 16.17
C GLY A 64 -0.15 6.36 15.12
N SER A 65 1.13 6.47 15.47
CA SER A 65 2.17 7.08 14.63
C SER A 65 3.12 6.00 14.10
N PRO A 66 3.55 6.01 12.82
CA PRO A 66 3.32 7.06 11.81
C PRO A 66 2.03 6.92 10.98
N PHE A 67 1.20 5.92 11.27
CA PHE A 67 0.05 5.50 10.46
C PHE A 67 -0.96 6.64 10.20
N GLY A 68 -1.51 7.24 11.26
CA GLY A 68 -2.49 8.34 11.12
C GLY A 68 -1.94 9.53 10.34
N PRO A 69 -0.79 10.11 10.75
CA PRO A 69 -0.16 11.22 10.05
C PRO A 69 0.11 10.95 8.56
N TYR A 70 0.54 9.74 8.19
CA TYR A 70 0.78 9.38 6.80
C TYR A 70 -0.48 9.54 5.94
N TRP A 71 -1.60 8.95 6.35
CA TRP A 71 -2.85 9.03 5.59
C TRP A 71 -3.52 10.41 5.65
N ASN A 72 -3.37 11.13 6.79
CA ASN A 72 -3.86 12.51 6.93
C ASN A 72 -3.21 13.43 5.90
N HIS A 73 -1.91 13.27 5.64
CA HIS A 73 -1.20 14.08 4.66
C HIS A 73 -1.69 13.87 3.22
N LEU A 74 -2.27 12.71 2.93
CA LEU A 74 -2.88 12.39 1.64
C LEU A 74 -4.38 12.73 1.60
N ASN A 75 -4.93 13.28 2.68
CA ASN A 75 -6.36 13.51 2.88
C ASN A 75 -7.21 12.23 2.66
N VAL A 76 -6.73 11.11 3.22
CA VAL A 76 -7.37 9.79 3.13
C VAL A 76 -8.02 9.43 4.46
N GLU A 77 -9.33 9.17 4.39
CA GLU A 77 -10.12 8.47 5.40
C GLU A 77 -10.61 7.16 4.80
N PHE A 78 -10.66 6.11 5.60
CA PHE A 78 -11.13 4.79 5.19
C PHE A 78 -12.53 4.54 5.73
N VAL A 79 -13.39 3.94 4.90
CA VAL A 79 -14.79 3.64 5.25
C VAL A 79 -15.04 2.14 5.42
N SER A 80 -14.11 1.31 4.98
CA SER A 80 -14.23 -0.15 4.99
C SER A 80 -12.85 -0.80 5.08
N ASP A 81 -12.85 -2.08 5.47
CA ASP A 81 -11.66 -2.92 5.58
C ASP A 81 -11.82 -4.18 4.73
N GLN A 82 -10.71 -4.65 4.16
CA GLN A 82 -10.60 -5.92 3.44
C GLN A 82 -9.43 -6.74 3.98
N PHE A 83 -9.66 -8.05 4.09
CA PHE A 83 -8.72 -8.98 4.71
C PHE A 83 -8.20 -9.98 3.69
N PHE A 84 -6.88 -10.05 3.55
CA PHE A 84 -6.23 -10.92 2.56
C PHE A 84 -5.49 -12.12 3.17
N GLY A 85 -5.58 -12.34 4.48
CA GLY A 85 -4.87 -13.43 5.17
C GLY A 85 -5.33 -14.84 4.79
N ASP A 86 -6.48 -14.97 4.12
CA ASP A 86 -7.00 -16.21 3.54
C ASP A 86 -6.44 -16.52 2.14
N ILE A 87 -5.79 -15.55 1.48
CA ILE A 87 -5.09 -15.79 0.22
C ILE A 87 -3.86 -16.66 0.49
N PRO A 88 -3.62 -17.75 -0.28
CA PRO A 88 -2.44 -18.58 -0.10
C PRO A 88 -1.15 -17.77 -0.15
N GLY A 89 -0.38 -17.78 0.94
CA GLY A 89 0.86 -17.00 1.06
C GLY A 89 0.66 -15.48 1.29
N GLY A 90 -0.57 -15.00 1.39
CA GLY A 90 -0.90 -13.58 1.54
C GLY A 90 -0.29 -12.75 0.42
N TYR A 91 0.63 -11.86 0.76
CA TYR A 91 1.35 -11.02 -0.21
C TYR A 91 2.56 -11.72 -0.88
N ASP A 92 2.93 -12.95 -0.49
CA ASP A 92 4.00 -13.70 -1.18
C ASP A 92 3.47 -14.35 -2.47
N LEU A 93 3.55 -13.59 -3.56
CA LEU A 93 3.07 -14.01 -4.88
C LEU A 93 3.88 -15.17 -5.51
N ASN A 94 4.93 -15.68 -4.86
CA ASN A 94 5.63 -16.89 -5.30
C ASN A 94 4.89 -18.18 -4.91
N VAL A 95 3.93 -18.10 -3.97
CA VAL A 95 3.11 -19.25 -3.60
C VAL A 95 2.17 -19.58 -4.75
N LEU A 96 2.10 -20.86 -5.11
CA LEU A 96 1.26 -21.35 -6.20
C LEU A 96 -0.21 -20.94 -5.95
N GLY A 97 -0.83 -20.31 -6.95
CA GLY A 97 -2.21 -19.86 -6.86
C GLY A 97 -2.42 -18.49 -6.21
N ALA A 98 -1.44 -17.93 -5.49
CA ALA A 98 -1.56 -16.65 -4.78
C ALA A 98 -1.99 -15.51 -5.72
N ARG A 99 -1.30 -15.35 -6.86
CA ARG A 99 -1.62 -14.31 -7.84
C ARG A 99 -3.05 -14.44 -8.39
N ARG A 100 -3.49 -15.68 -8.67
CA ARG A 100 -4.84 -15.93 -9.19
C ARG A 100 -5.88 -15.55 -8.13
N ALA A 101 -5.67 -15.98 -6.89
CA ALA A 101 -6.54 -15.65 -5.78
C ALA A 101 -6.64 -14.13 -5.53
N TRP A 102 -5.55 -13.37 -5.68
CA TRP A 102 -5.59 -11.89 -5.61
C TRP A 102 -6.49 -11.28 -6.70
N ILE A 103 -6.35 -11.75 -7.94
CA ILE A 103 -7.12 -11.22 -9.08
C ILE A 103 -8.60 -11.59 -8.96
N GLU A 104 -8.90 -12.82 -8.54
CA GLU A 104 -10.27 -13.30 -8.36
C GLU A 104 -10.96 -12.62 -7.17
N LYS A 105 -10.26 -12.45 -6.05
CA LYS A 105 -10.83 -11.85 -4.84
C LYS A 105 -10.96 -10.33 -4.93
N TYR A 106 -10.02 -9.66 -5.60
CA TYR A 106 -9.97 -8.21 -5.71
C TYR A 106 -9.82 -7.75 -7.16
N PRO A 107 -10.87 -7.95 -8.00
CA PRO A 107 -10.83 -7.51 -9.38
C PRO A 107 -10.76 -5.99 -9.48
N SER A 108 -9.98 -5.47 -10.44
CA SER A 108 -9.75 -4.02 -10.58
C SER A 108 -11.00 -3.21 -10.93
N SER A 109 -12.06 -3.86 -11.43
CA SER A 109 -13.36 -3.23 -11.68
C SER A 109 -14.10 -2.85 -10.40
N GLU A 110 -13.84 -3.55 -9.30
CA GLU A 110 -14.45 -3.30 -7.98
C GLU A 110 -13.43 -2.66 -7.02
N TYR A 111 -12.18 -3.10 -7.06
CA TYR A 111 -11.07 -2.62 -6.24
C TYR A 111 -9.99 -1.96 -7.11
N PRO A 112 -10.24 -0.75 -7.65
CA PRO A 112 -9.27 -0.06 -8.51
C PRO A 112 -8.01 0.38 -7.74
N VAL A 113 -8.08 0.44 -6.41
CA VAL A 113 -6.96 0.77 -5.52
C VAL A 113 -6.92 -0.21 -4.35
N LEU A 114 -5.79 -0.89 -4.18
CA LEU A 114 -5.49 -1.72 -3.01
C LEU A 114 -4.61 -0.91 -2.04
N ALA A 115 -5.23 -0.30 -1.03
CA ALA A 115 -4.54 0.57 -0.08
C ALA A 115 -4.20 -0.17 1.23
N PHE A 116 -2.94 -0.57 1.38
CA PHE A 116 -2.48 -1.38 2.51
C PHE A 116 -2.08 -0.55 3.72
N SER A 117 -2.53 -0.94 4.92
CA SER A 117 -2.18 -0.24 6.17
C SER A 117 -0.68 -0.35 6.51
N SER A 118 -0.03 -1.41 6.05
CA SER A 118 1.40 -1.67 6.17
C SER A 118 1.95 -2.15 4.83
N ALA A 119 3.26 -2.02 4.59
CA ALA A 119 3.85 -2.47 3.34
C ALA A 119 3.57 -3.98 3.10
N PRO A 120 2.96 -4.39 1.96
CA PRO A 120 2.64 -5.78 1.67
C PRO A 120 3.88 -6.52 1.16
N ALA A 121 4.90 -6.59 2.02
CA ALA A 121 6.19 -7.20 1.72
C ALA A 121 6.77 -7.85 2.98
N VAL A 122 7.62 -8.83 2.76
CA VAL A 122 8.38 -9.49 3.83
C VAL A 122 9.43 -8.54 4.41
N PHE A 123 9.51 -8.51 5.74
CA PHE A 123 10.62 -7.92 6.49
C PHE A 123 11.25 -8.98 7.40
N PRO A 124 12.57 -9.18 7.37
CA PRO A 124 13.55 -8.59 6.45
C PRO A 124 13.35 -8.99 4.98
N ILE A 125 13.96 -8.24 4.06
CA ILE A 125 13.89 -8.55 2.61
C ILE A 125 14.53 -9.92 2.33
N LYS A 126 13.87 -10.75 1.52
CA LYS A 126 14.44 -12.03 1.07
C LYS A 126 15.69 -11.76 0.22
N ILE A 127 16.76 -12.55 0.41
CA ILE A 127 18.04 -12.41 -0.30
C ILE A 127 17.86 -12.30 -1.83
N LYS A 128 16.97 -13.12 -2.40
CA LYS A 128 16.66 -13.10 -3.85
C LYS A 128 16.14 -11.75 -4.37
N ASN A 129 15.55 -10.93 -3.50
CA ASN A 129 15.04 -9.60 -3.84
C ASN A 129 16.07 -8.50 -3.59
N LEU A 130 17.24 -8.80 -2.99
CA LEU A 130 18.30 -7.80 -2.76
C LEU A 130 18.84 -7.24 -4.07
N ALA A 131 18.82 -8.01 -5.16
CA ALA A 131 19.23 -7.52 -6.48
C ALA A 131 18.39 -6.31 -6.95
N ASN A 132 17.15 -6.19 -6.48
CA ASN A 132 16.26 -5.07 -6.80
C ASN A 132 16.69 -3.76 -6.13
N SER A 133 17.59 -3.78 -5.14
CA SER A 133 18.09 -2.56 -4.51
C SER A 133 18.82 -1.64 -5.50
N LYS A 134 19.39 -2.21 -6.57
CA LYS A 134 20.08 -1.49 -7.65
C LYS A 134 19.17 -0.56 -8.45
N ILE A 135 17.85 -0.70 -8.31
CA ILE A 135 16.84 0.14 -8.98
C ILE A 135 16.68 1.48 -8.25
N PHE A 136 17.03 1.54 -6.97
CA PHE A 136 16.92 2.75 -6.15
C PHE A 136 18.20 3.57 -6.24
N GLU A 137 18.32 4.35 -7.33
CA GLU A 137 19.40 5.33 -7.51
C GLU A 137 19.06 6.61 -6.76
N MET A 138 19.91 7.01 -5.80
CA MET A 138 19.72 8.25 -5.05
C MET A 138 19.94 9.47 -5.96
N ASP A 139 19.05 10.45 -5.88
CA ASP A 139 19.27 11.74 -6.56
C ASP A 139 20.08 12.67 -5.66
N ILE A 140 21.40 12.68 -5.87
CA ILE A 140 22.37 13.44 -5.06
C ILE A 140 22.25 14.95 -5.31
N LYS A 141 21.45 15.40 -6.28
CA LYS A 141 21.33 16.83 -6.63
C LYS A 141 20.67 17.70 -5.55
N ASN A 142 20.03 17.10 -4.55
CA ASN A 142 19.33 17.80 -3.47
C ASN A 142 20.09 17.83 -2.14
N TYR A 143 21.39 17.50 -2.14
CA TYR A 143 22.29 17.59 -0.98
C TYR A 143 23.53 18.43 -1.29
#